data_AF-A0A2C5W615-F1
#
_entry.id   AF-A0A2C5W615-F1
#
_cell.length_a   1.000
_cell.length_b   1.000
_cell.length_c   1.000
_cell.angle_alpha   90.00
_cell.angle_beta   90.00
_cell.angle_gamma   90.00
#
_symmetry.space_group_name_H-M   'P 1'
#
loop_
_entity.id
_entity.type
_entity.pdbx_description
1 polymer ?
#
loop_
_entity_poly.entity_id
_entity_poly.type
_entity_poly.pdbx_seq_one_letter_code
_entity_poly.pdbx_strand_id
1 'polypeptide(L)'
;MFLDLDWQPSFGEIITWFAMDKNGLVAIMVNNCFGKLPKVLLQVSELEGNLDRLNEYMWEESSGVVSYPENKRGLAILDLYSICRFGGDKSRKEVESVIAQRSAFDKKLSECSIPSIKGFYVYHAVEGSVQGEDYPVGYSGKTEMGDYFRYLMPTVYASIDDFPEELRGVVVVSDVLDFTSDQIVRSCEVDSIFNRLYS
;
A
#
# COMPACT_ATOMS: atom_id res chain seq x y z
N MET A 1 -19.52 -0.58 -5.85
CA MET A 1 -19.07 0.72 -6.41
C MET A 1 -18.41 0.39 -7.72
N PHE A 2 -18.74 1.04 -8.84
CA PHE A 2 -18.19 0.58 -10.12
C PHE A 2 -16.78 1.15 -10.35
N LEU A 3 -15.77 0.30 -10.21
CA LEU A 3 -14.38 0.66 -10.56
C LEU A 3 -14.16 0.38 -12.05
N ASP A 4 -14.21 1.43 -12.85
CA ASP A 4 -14.01 1.39 -14.30
C ASP A 4 -13.02 2.47 -14.76
N LEU A 5 -12.84 2.60 -16.08
CA LEU A 5 -11.90 3.56 -16.67
C LEU A 5 -12.23 5.03 -16.40
N ASP A 6 -13.48 5.35 -16.07
CA ASP A 6 -13.92 6.70 -15.77
C ASP A 6 -13.85 7.01 -14.26
N TRP A 7 -13.58 6.00 -13.43
CA TRP A 7 -13.40 6.18 -12.00
C TRP A 7 -12.30 7.21 -11.70
N GLN A 8 -12.61 8.10 -10.74
CA GLN A 8 -11.69 9.10 -10.23
C GLN A 8 -11.72 9.09 -8.70
N PRO A 9 -10.57 9.32 -8.05
CA PRO A 9 -10.52 9.41 -6.60
C PRO A 9 -11.39 10.55 -6.07
N SER A 10 -12.11 10.30 -4.98
CA SER A 10 -12.96 11.27 -4.31
C SER A 10 -13.14 10.94 -2.84
N PHE A 11 -13.61 11.91 -2.06
CA PHE A 11 -13.82 11.75 -0.61
C PHE A 11 -14.85 10.63 -0.31
N GLY A 12 -14.49 9.74 0.62
CA GLY A 12 -15.37 8.68 1.11
C GLY A 12 -15.09 7.29 0.54
N GLU A 13 -14.17 7.16 -0.40
CA GLU A 13 -13.83 5.88 -1.06
C GLU A 13 -12.39 5.46 -0.76
N ILE A 14 -12.21 4.55 0.21
CA ILE A 14 -10.90 3.95 0.50
C ILE A 14 -10.79 2.61 -0.23
N ILE A 15 -9.82 2.52 -1.13
CA ILE A 15 -9.49 1.34 -1.93
C ILE A 15 -8.05 0.95 -1.63
N THR A 16 -7.87 -0.33 -1.34
CA THR A 16 -6.56 -0.97 -1.22
C THR A 16 -6.28 -1.75 -2.50
N TRP A 17 -5.14 -1.47 -3.13
CA TRP A 17 -4.65 -2.21 -4.31
C TRP A 17 -3.19 -2.64 -4.11
N PHE A 18 -2.70 -3.50 -5.00
CA PHE A 18 -1.43 -4.20 -4.81
C PHE A 18 -0.48 -3.94 -5.96
N ALA A 19 0.77 -3.65 -5.61
CA ALA A 19 1.82 -3.32 -6.55
C ALA A 19 3.03 -4.22 -6.34
N MET A 20 3.72 -4.54 -7.43
CA MET A 20 5.04 -5.19 -7.42
C MET A 20 6.07 -4.26 -8.07
N ASP A 21 7.22 -4.09 -7.43
CA ASP A 21 8.32 -3.29 -7.97
C ASP A 21 9.22 -4.08 -8.93
N LYS A 22 10.25 -3.41 -9.47
CA LYS A 22 11.19 -4.01 -10.43
C LYS A 22 12.00 -5.18 -9.85
N ASN A 23 12.05 -5.31 -8.53
CA ASN A 23 12.80 -6.34 -7.81
C ASN A 23 11.89 -7.50 -7.36
N GLY A 24 10.60 -7.46 -7.70
CA GLY A 24 9.63 -8.47 -7.30
C GLY A 24 9.11 -8.30 -5.86
N LEU A 25 9.41 -7.17 -5.21
CA LEU A 25 8.91 -6.85 -3.88
C LEU A 25 7.49 -6.29 -4.01
N VAL A 26 6.65 -6.57 -3.02
CA VAL A 26 5.22 -6.26 -3.08
C VAL A 26 4.79 -5.24 -2.04
N ALA A 27 3.88 -4.36 -2.45
CA ALA A 27 3.35 -3.28 -1.65
C ALA A 27 1.82 -3.27 -1.63
N ILE A 28 1.30 -2.84 -0.49
CA ILE A 28 -0.08 -2.44 -0.29
C ILE A 28 -0.16 -0.94 -0.56
N MET A 29 -1.07 -0.56 -1.45
CA MET A 29 -1.30 0.83 -1.87
C MET A 29 -2.69 1.23 -1.41
N VAL A 30 -2.78 2.06 -0.36
CA VAL A 30 -4.05 2.58 0.15
C VAL A 30 -4.29 3.95 -0.49
N ASN A 31 -5.33 4.05 -1.33
CA ASN A 31 -5.63 5.30 -2.03
C ASN A 31 -6.01 6.45 -1.09
N ASN A 32 -6.38 6.16 0.16
CA ASN A 32 -6.78 7.14 1.16
C ASN A 32 -7.71 8.24 0.59
N CYS A 33 -8.77 7.82 -0.11
CA CYS A 33 -9.70 8.66 -0.90
C CYS A 33 -9.14 9.31 -2.17
N PHE A 34 -7.92 9.85 -2.13
CA PHE A 34 -7.43 10.79 -3.15
C PHE A 34 -6.40 10.20 -4.14
N GLY A 35 -5.83 9.04 -3.82
CA GLY A 35 -4.86 8.34 -4.62
C GLY A 35 -5.48 7.74 -5.88
N LYS A 36 -4.82 7.94 -7.02
CA LYS A 36 -5.25 7.38 -8.29
C LYS A 36 -4.93 5.88 -8.38
N LEU A 37 -5.85 5.12 -8.96
CA LEU A 37 -5.61 3.73 -9.35
C LEU A 37 -5.04 3.66 -10.78
N PRO A 38 -4.14 2.71 -11.08
CA PRO A 38 -3.63 2.52 -12.44
C PRO A 38 -4.73 2.16 -13.44
N LYS A 39 -4.72 2.78 -14.63
CA LYS A 39 -5.68 2.45 -15.69
C LYS A 39 -5.72 0.97 -16.08
N VAL A 40 -4.56 0.29 -16.08
CA VAL A 40 -4.52 -1.14 -16.39
C VAL A 40 -5.31 -1.97 -15.38
N LEU A 41 -5.35 -1.54 -14.12
CA LEU A 41 -6.14 -2.18 -13.07
C LEU A 41 -7.63 -1.94 -13.31
N LEU A 42 -8.02 -0.70 -13.63
CA LEU A 42 -9.41 -0.30 -13.94
C LEU A 42 -10.00 -0.99 -15.18
N GLN A 43 -9.19 -1.68 -15.98
CA GLN A 43 -9.64 -2.49 -17.13
C GLN A 43 -9.99 -3.93 -16.76
N VAL A 44 -9.67 -4.37 -15.54
CA VAL A 44 -9.93 -5.74 -15.09
C VAL A 44 -11.44 -5.94 -14.92
N SER A 45 -11.95 -7.04 -15.50
CA SER A 45 -13.34 -7.44 -15.29
C SER A 45 -13.56 -7.86 -13.83
N GLU A 46 -14.68 -7.41 -13.24
CA GLU A 46 -15.02 -7.71 -11.84
C GLU A 46 -13.95 -7.23 -10.84
N LEU A 47 -13.28 -6.10 -11.14
CA LEU A 47 -12.16 -5.58 -10.34
C LEU A 47 -12.48 -5.46 -8.85
N GLU A 48 -13.63 -4.87 -8.48
CA GLU A 48 -14.05 -4.70 -7.07
C GLU A 48 -14.03 -6.05 -6.33
N GLY A 49 -14.70 -7.07 -6.88
CA GLY A 49 -14.72 -8.40 -6.27
C GLY A 49 -13.36 -9.10 -6.23
N ASN A 50 -12.50 -8.84 -7.22
CA ASN A 50 -11.14 -9.41 -7.22
C ASN A 50 -10.23 -8.73 -6.18
N LEU A 51 -10.33 -7.40 -6.01
CA LEU A 51 -9.64 -6.67 -4.95
C LEU A 51 -10.14 -7.06 -3.57
N ASP A 52 -11.45 -7.23 -3.39
CA ASP A 52 -12.05 -7.70 -2.13
C ASP A 52 -11.50 -9.07 -1.73
N ARG A 53 -11.50 -10.03 -2.66
CA ARG A 53 -10.93 -11.38 -2.42
C ARG A 53 -9.45 -11.33 -2.03
N LEU A 54 -8.67 -10.47 -2.69
CA LEU A 54 -7.25 -10.32 -2.39
C LEU A 54 -7.02 -9.62 -1.05
N ASN A 55 -7.83 -8.63 -0.70
CA ASN A 55 -7.80 -7.94 0.58
C ASN A 55 -8.19 -8.90 1.73
N GLU A 56 -9.27 -9.68 1.57
CA GLU A 56 -9.65 -10.73 2.52
C GLU A 56 -8.52 -11.76 2.70
N TYR A 57 -7.89 -12.21 1.60
CA TYR A 57 -6.74 -13.11 1.67
C TYR A 57 -5.57 -12.51 2.45
N MET A 58 -5.23 -11.26 2.15
CA MET A 58 -4.15 -10.53 2.81
C MET A 58 -4.39 -10.45 4.33
N TRP A 59 -5.63 -10.22 4.76
CA TRP A 59 -6.02 -10.15 6.18
C TRP A 59 -6.27 -11.51 6.85
N GLU A 60 -6.08 -12.62 6.14
CA GLU A 60 -6.44 -13.97 6.58
C GLU A 60 -7.93 -14.16 6.90
N GLU A 61 -8.79 -13.37 6.24
CA GLU A 61 -10.25 -13.35 6.38
C GLU A 61 -10.96 -14.04 5.21
N SER A 62 -10.20 -14.57 4.23
CA SER A 62 -10.76 -15.24 3.06
C SER A 62 -11.53 -16.51 3.45
N SER A 63 -12.74 -16.63 2.92
CA SER A 63 -13.58 -17.83 3.07
C SER A 63 -13.17 -18.95 2.10
N GLY A 64 -12.49 -18.63 0.99
CA GLY A 64 -12.14 -19.57 -0.07
C GLY A 64 -10.70 -20.07 -0.01
N VAL A 65 -9.75 -19.20 0.32
CA VAL A 65 -8.32 -19.54 0.41
C VAL A 65 -7.92 -19.57 1.87
N VAL A 66 -7.60 -20.76 2.39
CA VAL A 66 -7.26 -20.95 3.81
C VAL A 66 -5.78 -21.30 4.05
N SER A 67 -4.99 -21.37 2.98
CA SER A 67 -3.55 -21.58 3.06
C SER A 67 -2.84 -20.23 2.88
N TYR A 68 -2.10 -19.85 3.91
CA TYR A 68 -1.38 -18.58 3.97
C TYR A 68 0.13 -18.83 4.06
N PRO A 69 0.97 -17.92 3.53
CA PRO A 69 2.40 -17.97 3.70
C PRO A 69 2.77 -17.99 5.17
N GLU A 70 3.90 -18.63 5.47
CA GLU A 70 4.46 -18.59 6.81
C GLU A 70 4.73 -17.14 7.22
N ASN A 71 4.50 -16.87 8.52
CA ASN A 71 4.85 -15.59 9.11
C ASN A 71 6.34 -15.31 8.87
N LYS A 72 6.65 -14.17 8.25
CA LYS A 72 8.01 -13.76 7.89
C LYS A 72 8.88 -13.43 9.11
N ARG A 73 8.26 -13.18 10.27
CA ARG A 73 8.91 -12.86 11.55
C ARG A 73 9.92 -11.72 11.44
N GLY A 74 9.61 -10.76 10.58
CA GLY A 74 10.42 -9.56 10.38
C GLY A 74 10.07 -8.46 11.38
N LEU A 75 10.55 -7.26 11.05
CA LEU A 75 10.23 -5.98 11.69
C LEU A 75 9.52 -5.08 10.68
N ALA A 76 8.60 -4.26 11.17
CA ALA A 76 8.10 -3.09 10.44
C ALA A 76 8.90 -1.86 10.84
N ILE A 77 9.40 -1.12 9.85
CA ILE A 77 10.16 0.11 10.03
C ILE A 77 9.29 1.27 9.54
N LEU A 78 9.18 2.31 10.38
CA LEU A 78 8.56 3.57 9.98
C LEU A 78 9.49 4.32 9.01
N ASP A 79 9.01 4.65 7.83
CA ASP A 79 9.74 5.49 6.88
C ASP A 79 9.22 6.93 6.91
N LEU A 80 8.08 7.20 6.29
CA LEU A 80 7.37 8.48 6.31
C LEU A 80 6.06 8.37 7.08
N TYR A 81 5.44 9.47 7.51
CA TYR A 81 4.10 9.42 8.12
C TYR A 81 3.28 10.68 7.86
N SER A 82 1.96 10.52 7.76
CA SER A 82 1.01 11.64 7.68
C SER A 82 1.07 12.51 8.94
N ILE A 83 1.23 13.82 8.75
CA ILE A 83 1.14 14.81 9.82
C ILE A 83 -0.26 14.85 10.43
N CYS A 84 -1.31 14.71 9.60
CA CYS A 84 -2.71 14.71 10.05
C CYS A 84 -3.01 13.51 10.95
N ARG A 85 -2.56 12.32 10.56
CA ARG A 85 -2.84 11.08 11.29
C ARG A 85 -2.18 11.03 12.67
N PHE A 86 -0.96 11.52 12.78
CA PHE A 86 -0.20 11.42 14.04
C PHE A 86 -0.29 12.67 14.92
N GLY A 87 -0.86 13.76 14.40
CA GLY A 87 -0.92 15.05 15.06
C GLY A 87 0.45 15.73 14.97
N GLY A 88 0.48 16.97 14.48
CA GLY A 88 1.72 17.67 14.14
C GLY A 88 2.70 17.90 15.30
N ASP A 89 2.27 17.65 16.54
CA ASP A 89 3.10 17.84 17.73
C ASP A 89 3.97 16.61 18.07
N LYS A 90 3.72 15.44 17.46
CA LYS A 90 4.51 14.23 17.76
C LYS A 90 5.86 14.27 17.08
N SER A 91 6.89 14.04 17.86
CA SER A 91 8.23 13.78 17.34
C SER A 91 8.29 12.44 16.61
N ARG A 92 9.21 12.31 15.65
CA ARG A 92 9.45 11.06 14.94
C ARG A 92 9.66 9.88 15.88
N LYS A 93 10.43 10.06 16.97
CA LYS A 93 10.71 9.01 17.96
C LYS A 93 9.44 8.51 18.65
N GLU A 94 8.49 9.39 18.94
CA GLU A 94 7.21 9.01 19.54
C GLU A 94 6.37 8.20 18.55
N VAL A 95 6.35 8.59 17.27
CA VAL A 95 5.66 7.83 16.22
C VAL A 95 6.32 6.45 16.03
N GLU A 96 7.65 6.39 15.94
CA GLU A 96 8.40 5.13 15.87
C GLU A 96 8.09 4.20 17.06
N SER A 97 8.00 4.75 18.28
CA SER A 97 7.60 3.98 19.47
C SER A 97 6.17 3.44 19.36
N VAL A 98 5.23 4.21 18.79
CA VAL A 98 3.86 3.74 18.56
C VAL A 98 3.84 2.61 17.54
N ILE A 99 4.60 2.72 16.44
CA ILE A 99 4.73 1.66 15.44
C ILE A 99 5.32 0.40 16.08
N ALA A 100 6.47 0.50 16.74
CA ALA A 100 7.15 -0.63 17.36
C ALA A 100 6.25 -1.38 18.36
N GLN A 101 5.41 -0.67 19.12
CA GLN A 101 4.46 -1.28 20.04
C GLN A 101 3.31 -2.03 19.34
N ARG A 102 2.99 -1.71 18.09
CA ARG A 102 1.83 -2.26 17.35
C ARG A 102 2.24 -3.25 16.25
N SER A 103 3.49 -3.20 15.83
CA SER A 103 3.97 -3.87 14.62
C SER A 103 4.77 -5.15 14.84
N ALA A 104 4.75 -5.72 16.05
CA ALA A 104 5.49 -6.96 16.30
C ALA A 104 4.82 -8.15 15.58
N PHE A 105 5.65 -9.08 15.08
CA PHE A 105 5.20 -10.19 14.24
C PHE A 105 4.34 -11.23 14.99
N ASP A 106 4.34 -11.18 16.32
CA ASP A 106 3.56 -12.04 17.22
C ASP A 106 2.21 -11.42 17.62
N LYS A 107 1.92 -10.19 17.14
CA LYS A 107 0.64 -9.53 17.34
C LYS A 107 -0.38 -9.93 16.29
N LYS A 108 -1.64 -9.58 16.58
CA LYS A 108 -2.72 -9.68 15.59
C LYS A 108 -2.33 -8.90 14.32
N LEU A 109 -2.67 -9.48 13.17
CA LEU A 109 -2.51 -8.83 11.88
C LEU A 109 -3.29 -7.50 11.85
N SER A 110 -2.60 -6.45 11.39
CA SER A 110 -3.07 -5.07 11.31
C SER A 110 -2.19 -4.32 10.31
N GLU A 111 -2.59 -3.13 9.88
CA GLU A 111 -1.76 -2.28 9.01
C GLU A 111 -0.35 -2.02 9.58
N CYS A 112 -0.22 -1.92 10.91
CA CYS A 112 1.10 -1.71 11.51
C CYS A 112 1.94 -2.99 11.53
N SER A 113 1.34 -4.17 11.69
CA SER A 113 2.05 -5.46 11.80
C SER A 113 2.20 -6.19 10.48
N ILE A 114 1.47 -5.81 9.43
CA ILE A 114 1.53 -6.46 8.12
C ILE A 114 2.94 -6.50 7.49
N PRO A 115 3.81 -5.47 7.62
CA PRO A 115 5.17 -5.56 7.11
C PRO A 115 6.01 -6.61 7.87
N SER A 116 5.78 -6.77 9.17
CA SER A 116 6.52 -7.75 10.00
C SER A 116 6.05 -9.19 9.82
N ILE A 117 4.74 -9.38 9.60
CA ILE A 117 4.10 -10.70 9.53
C ILE A 117 4.15 -11.23 8.10
N LYS A 118 3.82 -10.38 7.12
CA LYS A 118 3.64 -10.77 5.72
C LYS A 118 4.78 -10.29 4.83
N GLY A 119 5.49 -9.22 5.21
CA GLY A 119 6.60 -8.71 4.42
C GLY A 119 6.20 -7.70 3.33
N PHE A 120 5.03 -7.09 3.45
CA PHE A 120 4.56 -6.06 2.53
C PHE A 120 5.11 -4.67 2.89
N TYR A 121 5.45 -3.89 1.86
CA TYR A 121 5.51 -2.44 1.99
C TYR A 121 4.11 -1.86 2.13
N VAL A 122 3.98 -0.71 2.81
CA VAL A 122 2.71 0.01 2.92
C VAL A 122 2.89 1.42 2.42
N TYR A 123 2.11 1.79 1.42
CA TYR A 123 2.00 3.13 0.89
C TYR A 123 0.62 3.70 1.15
N HIS A 124 0.57 4.96 1.55
CA HIS A 124 -0.66 5.72 1.69
C HIS A 124 -0.64 6.89 0.73
N ALA A 125 -1.76 7.19 0.11
CA ALA A 125 -1.90 8.46 -0.58
C ALA A 125 -2.01 9.61 0.44
N VAL A 126 -1.42 10.76 0.10
CA VAL A 126 -1.60 12.01 0.82
C VAL A 126 -3.08 12.41 0.73
N GLU A 127 -3.71 12.62 1.89
CA GLU A 127 -5.12 13.03 1.99
C GLU A 127 -5.28 14.53 2.28
N GLY A 128 -6.52 15.00 2.36
CA GLY A 128 -6.83 16.35 2.79
C GLY A 128 -8.06 16.93 2.09
N SER A 129 -8.54 18.05 2.62
CA SER A 129 -9.55 18.90 1.99
C SER A 129 -8.90 19.94 1.08
N VAL A 130 -7.65 20.31 1.36
CA VAL A 130 -6.86 21.28 0.58
C VAL A 130 -5.38 20.86 0.51
N GLN A 131 -4.69 21.28 -0.54
CA GLN A 131 -3.27 21.05 -0.75
C GLN A 131 -2.43 21.49 0.46
N GLY A 132 -1.61 20.59 0.98
CA GLY A 132 -0.67 20.86 2.08
C GLY A 132 -1.27 20.77 3.49
N GLU A 133 -2.55 20.40 3.61
CA GLU A 133 -3.15 20.05 4.90
C GLU A 133 -2.48 18.80 5.49
N ASP A 134 -2.38 17.74 4.69
CA ASP A 134 -1.53 16.59 4.98
C ASP A 134 -0.24 16.64 4.16
N TYR A 135 0.81 16.04 4.71
CA TYR A 135 2.08 15.81 4.05
C TYR A 135 2.88 14.74 4.79
N PRO A 136 3.74 13.98 4.09
CA PRO A 136 4.57 12.96 4.70
C PRO A 136 5.75 13.58 5.45
N VAL A 137 5.73 13.49 6.77
CA VAL A 137 6.84 13.88 7.63
C VAL A 137 8.04 12.95 7.40
N GLY A 138 9.22 13.56 7.25
CA GLY A 138 10.47 12.86 6.93
C GLY A 138 10.89 13.00 5.46
N TYR A 139 10.01 13.49 4.59
CA TYR A 139 10.32 13.79 3.20
C TYR A 139 10.61 15.28 3.02
N SER A 140 11.71 15.61 2.33
CA SER A 140 12.13 17.00 2.10
C SER A 140 11.63 17.59 0.78
N GLY A 141 11.14 16.73 -0.13
CA GLY A 141 10.55 17.15 -1.39
C GLY A 141 9.12 17.67 -1.22
N LYS A 142 8.54 18.12 -2.33
CA LYS A 142 7.11 18.48 -2.39
C LYS A 142 6.28 17.25 -2.69
N THR A 143 5.08 17.21 -2.12
CA THR A 143 4.04 16.24 -2.44
C THR A 143 2.73 16.95 -2.73
N GLU A 144 1.89 16.30 -3.51
CA GLU A 144 0.53 16.73 -3.81
C GLU A 144 -0.50 15.76 -3.24
N MET A 145 -1.73 16.24 -3.08
CA MET A 145 -2.84 15.39 -2.67
C MET A 145 -3.00 14.22 -3.66
N GLY A 146 -3.11 13.00 -3.14
CA GLY A 146 -3.15 11.78 -3.93
C GLY A 146 -1.78 11.17 -4.27
N ASP A 147 -0.65 11.85 -4.04
CA ASP A 147 0.66 11.21 -4.15
C ASP A 147 0.79 10.10 -3.11
N TYR A 148 1.34 8.94 -3.48
CA TYR A 148 1.57 7.85 -2.54
C TYR A 148 2.93 8.01 -1.87
N PHE A 149 2.98 7.91 -0.53
CA PHE A 149 4.21 7.89 0.24
C PHE A 149 4.40 6.55 0.96
N ARG A 150 5.65 6.10 1.06
CA ARG A 150 6.05 4.87 1.74
C ARG A 150 5.94 5.08 3.25
N TYR A 151 4.88 4.55 3.85
CA TYR A 151 4.61 4.65 5.27
C TYR A 151 5.46 3.64 6.06
N LEU A 152 5.33 2.36 5.73
CA LEU A 152 6.03 1.28 6.43
C LEU A 152 6.82 0.40 5.48
N MET A 153 7.98 -0.05 5.97
CA MET A 153 8.87 -0.96 5.27
C MET A 153 9.02 -2.28 6.05
N PRO A 154 9.02 -3.43 5.38
CA PRO A 154 9.40 -4.71 5.97
C PRO A 154 10.94 -4.86 5.99
N THR A 155 11.42 -5.79 6.81
CA THR A 155 12.84 -6.26 6.81
C THR A 155 13.00 -7.66 6.22
N VAL A 156 11.91 -8.40 6.10
CA VAL A 156 11.82 -9.68 5.39
C VAL A 156 10.68 -9.53 4.40
N TYR A 157 10.98 -9.69 3.11
CA TYR A 157 10.09 -9.26 2.04
C TYR A 157 9.12 -10.36 1.61
N ALA A 158 7.90 -9.96 1.28
CA ALA A 158 7.04 -10.75 0.43
C ALA A 158 7.43 -10.58 -1.04
N SER A 159 6.98 -11.54 -1.84
CA SER A 159 7.03 -11.51 -3.30
C SER A 159 5.67 -11.92 -3.86
N ILE A 160 5.57 -11.97 -5.19
CA ILE A 160 4.36 -12.48 -5.84
C ILE A 160 4.04 -13.94 -5.46
N ASP A 161 5.05 -14.72 -5.09
CA ASP A 161 4.87 -16.12 -4.71
C ASP A 161 4.16 -16.31 -3.37
N ASP A 162 4.04 -15.24 -2.58
CA ASP A 162 3.23 -15.19 -1.37
C ASP A 162 1.73 -15.05 -1.65
N PHE A 163 1.33 -14.89 -2.92
CA PHE A 163 -0.07 -14.87 -3.34
C PHE A 163 -0.49 -16.16 -4.06
N PRO A 164 -1.74 -16.63 -3.87
CA PRO A 164 -2.31 -17.71 -4.68
C PRO A 164 -2.36 -17.29 -6.14
N GLU A 165 -2.07 -18.20 -7.06
CA GLU A 165 -1.99 -17.90 -8.50
C GLU A 165 -3.27 -17.23 -9.00
N GLU A 166 -4.44 -17.68 -8.55
CA GLU A 166 -5.73 -17.14 -8.96
C GLU A 166 -6.01 -15.70 -8.52
N LEU A 167 -5.23 -15.16 -7.57
CA LEU A 167 -5.39 -13.78 -7.08
C LEU A 167 -4.33 -12.83 -7.63
N ARG A 168 -3.29 -13.33 -8.32
CA ARG A 168 -2.19 -12.50 -8.82
C ARG A 168 -2.60 -11.53 -9.94
N GLY A 169 -3.68 -11.83 -10.66
CA GLY A 169 -4.14 -11.08 -11.83
C GLY A 169 -4.58 -9.63 -11.58
N VAL A 170 -4.66 -9.18 -10.33
CA VAL A 170 -4.94 -7.79 -9.95
C VAL A 170 -3.74 -7.07 -9.32
N VAL A 171 -2.58 -7.72 -9.24
CA VAL A 171 -1.33 -7.08 -8.84
C VAL A 171 -0.78 -6.35 -10.06
N VAL A 172 -0.56 -5.04 -9.96
CA VAL A 172 0.10 -4.27 -11.03
C VAL A 172 1.61 -4.30 -10.84
N VAL A 173 2.36 -4.19 -11.93
CA VAL A 173 3.83 -4.29 -11.90
C VAL A 173 4.46 -3.02 -12.44
N SER A 174 5.54 -2.59 -11.78
CA SER A 174 6.42 -1.54 -12.26
C SER A 174 7.79 -2.10 -12.63
N ASP A 175 8.30 -1.68 -13.79
CA ASP A 175 9.65 -2.02 -14.24
C ASP A 175 10.69 -0.95 -13.85
N VAL A 176 10.25 0.15 -13.23
CA VAL A 176 11.11 1.31 -12.90
C VAL A 176 11.18 1.60 -11.41
N LEU A 177 10.08 1.39 -10.69
CA LEU A 177 9.99 1.69 -9.26
C LEU A 177 10.82 0.70 -8.45
N ASP A 178 11.43 1.19 -7.38
CA ASP A 178 12.22 0.42 -6.42
C ASP A 178 11.78 0.73 -5.00
N PHE A 179 11.03 -0.17 -4.37
CA PHE A 179 10.48 0.05 -3.04
C PHE A 179 11.54 0.17 -1.95
N THR A 180 12.82 -0.11 -2.22
CA THR A 180 13.90 0.08 -1.24
C THR A 180 14.42 1.51 -1.23
N SER A 181 14.25 2.26 -2.32
CA SER A 181 14.83 3.60 -2.49
C SER A 181 13.79 4.68 -2.80
N ASP A 182 12.76 4.36 -3.57
CA ASP A 182 11.70 5.30 -3.94
C ASP A 182 10.66 5.41 -2.83
N GLN A 183 10.58 6.58 -2.21
CA GLN A 183 9.65 6.85 -1.10
C GLN A 183 8.31 7.41 -1.56
N ILE A 184 8.24 8.02 -2.76
CA ILE A 184 7.06 8.70 -3.27
C ILE A 184 6.73 8.18 -4.67
N VAL A 185 5.45 7.92 -4.93
CA VAL A 185 4.90 7.72 -6.27
C VAL A 185 3.94 8.85 -6.56
N ARG A 186 4.24 9.68 -7.58
CA ARG A 186 3.38 10.80 -7.92
C ARG A 186 2.08 10.32 -8.54
N SER A 187 0.97 10.92 -8.14
CA SER A 187 -0.37 10.55 -8.64
C SER A 187 -0.48 10.71 -10.16
N CYS A 188 0.20 11.70 -10.74
CA CYS A 188 0.26 11.93 -12.18
C CYS A 188 1.10 10.89 -12.95
N GLU A 189 1.97 10.15 -12.27
CA GLU A 189 2.87 9.15 -12.86
C GLU A 189 2.35 7.72 -12.72
N VAL A 190 1.31 7.48 -11.90
CA VAL A 190 0.75 6.13 -11.60
C VAL A 190 0.52 5.30 -12.85
N ASP A 191 -0.15 5.84 -13.87
CA ASP A 191 -0.44 5.10 -15.12
C ASP A 191 0.82 4.74 -15.91
N SER A 192 1.86 5.57 -15.82
CA SER A 192 3.13 5.34 -16.54
C SER A 192 4.03 4.33 -15.81
N ILE A 193 4.02 4.37 -14.47
CA ILE A 193 4.81 3.51 -13.59
C ILE A 193 4.21 2.11 -13.52
N PHE A 194 2.87 2.02 -13.48
CA PHE A 194 2.11 0.77 -13.35
C PHE A 194 1.25 0.56 -14.59
N ASN A 195 1.86 0.11 -15.67
CA ASN A 195 1.23 0.00 -16.99
C ASN A 195 0.84 -1.44 -17.38
N ARG A 196 1.14 -2.43 -16.54
CA ARG A 196 0.82 -3.85 -16.76
C ARG A 196 0.37 -4.54 -15.48
N LEU A 197 -0.46 -5.57 -15.62
CA LEU A 197 -0.77 -6.53 -14.56
C LEU A 197 0.33 -7.59 -14.50
N TYR A 198 0.41 -8.29 -13.37
CA TYR A 198 1.20 -9.49 -13.26
C TYR A 198 0.60 -10.60 -14.15
N SER A 199 1.47 -11.34 -14.83
CA SER A 199 1.13 -12.39 -15.80
C SER A 199 1.77 -13.72 -15.43
#